data_AF-A0A537DAA0-F1
#
_entry.id   AF-A0A537DAA0-F1
#
_cell.length_a   1.000
_cell.length_b   1.000
_cell.length_c   1.000
_cell.angle_alpha   90.00
_cell.angle_beta   90.00
_cell.angle_gamma   90.00
#
_symmetry.space_group_name_H-M   'P 1'
#
loop_
_entity.id
_entity.type
_entity.pdbx_description
1 polymer ?
#
loop_
_entity_poly.entity_id
_entity_poly.type
_entity_poly.pdbx_seq_one_letter_code
_entity_poly.pdbx_strand_id
1 'polypeptide(L)'
;MIKCQPSNKSEERREASTSLLGYVGAENILPLSFEVLAEATALERVFGYFDALIASTARLHRASVVSKDTAFTQMGVKIEW
;
A
#
# COMPACT_ATOMS: atom_id res chain seq x y z
N MET A 1 24.61 23.13 28.40
CA MET A 1 24.65 22.10 27.34
C MET A 1 23.61 21.05 27.70
N ILE A 2 22.40 21.14 27.12
CA ILE A 2 21.27 20.29 27.50
C ILE A 2 21.37 19.00 26.68
N LYS A 3 21.59 17.87 27.37
CA LYS A 3 21.51 16.53 26.78
C LYS A 3 20.04 16.18 26.55
N CYS A 4 19.60 16.15 25.30
CA CYS A 4 18.34 15.51 24.95
C CYS A 4 18.54 13.99 25.02
N GLN A 5 17.93 13.34 26.01
CA GLN A 5 17.67 11.90 25.91
C GLN A 5 16.71 11.65 24.74
N PRO A 6 16.87 10.56 23.97
CA PRO A 6 15.91 10.21 22.95
C PRO A 6 14.62 9.79 23.66
N SER A 7 13.64 10.69 23.70
CA SER A 7 12.30 10.33 24.14
C SER A 7 11.69 9.38 23.10
N ASN A 8 11.13 8.27 23.56
CA ASN A 8 10.40 7.23 22.80
C ASN A 8 9.22 7.72 21.92
N LYS A 9 9.05 9.04 21.76
CA LYS A 9 8.00 9.70 20.98
C LYS A 9 7.98 9.32 19.50
N SER A 10 9.08 8.84 18.93
CA SER A 10 9.11 8.39 17.54
C SER A 10 8.39 7.06 17.34
N GLU A 11 8.43 6.16 18.33
CA GLU A 11 7.74 4.88 18.29
C GLU A 11 6.24 5.08 18.52
N GLU A 12 5.86 5.90 19.50
CA GLU A 12 4.46 6.25 19.80
C GLU A 12 3.76 6.94 18.60
N ARG A 13 4.47 7.79 17.84
CA ARG A 13 3.94 8.39 16.60
C ARG A 13 3.76 7.36 15.47
N ARG A 14 4.58 6.31 15.44
CA ARG A 14 4.52 5.25 14.42
C ARG A 14 3.35 4.32 14.68
N GLU A 15 3.08 4.00 15.95
CA GLU A 15 1.92 3.22 16.37
C GLU A 15 0.60 3.97 16.13
N ALA A 16 0.55 5.27 16.44
CA ALA A 16 -0.67 6.07 16.27
C ALA A 16 -1.13 6.25 14.81
N SER A 17 -0.23 6.02 13.83
CA SER A 17 -0.57 6.10 12.40
C SER A 17 -1.09 4.77 11.82
N THR A 18 -1.16 3.71 12.63
CA THR A 18 -1.41 2.32 12.17
C THR A 18 -2.77 1.75 12.61
N SER A 19 -3.78 2.60 12.73
CA SER A 19 -5.05 2.31 13.42
C SER A 19 -5.97 1.24 12.78
N LEU A 20 -5.61 0.57 11.69
CA LEU A 20 -6.44 -0.51 11.09
C LEU A 20 -5.75 -1.88 11.01
N LEU A 21 -4.41 -1.93 10.99
CA LEU A 21 -3.65 -3.18 10.80
C LEU A 21 -2.57 -3.41 11.88
N GLY A 22 -2.40 -2.48 12.82
CA GLY A 22 -1.23 -2.46 13.70
C GLY A 22 0.05 -2.12 12.94
N TYR A 23 1.19 -2.17 13.62
CA TYR A 23 2.48 -1.90 12.98
C TYR A 23 2.78 -2.92 11.86
N VAL A 24 2.93 -2.41 10.64
CA VAL A 24 3.41 -3.19 9.50
C VAL A 24 4.89 -2.88 9.29
N GLY A 25 5.72 -3.91 9.42
CA GLY A 25 7.15 -3.83 9.11
C GLY A 25 7.40 -3.33 7.69
N ALA A 26 8.41 -2.50 7.48
CA ALA A 26 8.73 -1.94 6.16
C ALA A 26 9.01 -3.04 5.11
N GLU A 27 9.51 -4.19 5.55
CA GLU A 27 9.70 -5.40 4.75
C GLU A 27 8.40 -6.01 4.21
N ASN A 28 7.26 -5.66 4.80
CA ASN A 28 5.92 -6.10 4.37
C ASN A 28 5.17 -5.02 3.59
N ILE A 29 5.80 -3.87 3.32
CA ILE A 29 5.21 -2.79 2.52
C ILE A 29 5.73 -2.91 1.08
N LEU A 30 4.80 -3.07 0.14
CA LEU A 30 5.15 -3.05 -1.28
C LEU A 30 5.42 -1.60 -1.72
N PRO A 31 6.61 -1.30 -2.29
CA PRO A 31 6.96 0.05 -2.68
C PRO A 31 6.24 0.48 -3.96
N LEU A 32 5.92 1.77 -4.05
CA LEU A 32 5.49 2.37 -5.31
C LEU A 32 6.73 2.67 -6.16
N SER A 33 6.97 1.84 -7.17
CA SER A 33 8.02 2.07 -8.17
C SER A 33 7.49 2.91 -9.34
N PHE A 34 8.40 3.37 -10.21
CA PHE A 34 8.01 4.08 -11.42
C PHE A 34 7.13 3.21 -12.34
N GLU A 35 7.41 1.92 -12.41
CA GLU A 35 6.66 0.94 -13.19
C GLU A 35 5.23 0.80 -12.67
N VAL A 36 5.04 0.81 -11.34
CA VAL A 36 3.70 0.83 -10.72
C VAL A 36 2.93 2.05 -11.16
N LEU A 37 3.54 3.23 -11.11
CA LEU A 37 2.91 4.49 -11.51
C LEU A 37 2.55 4.50 -13.01
N ALA A 38 3.45 3.98 -13.85
CA ALA A 38 3.24 3.89 -15.28
C ALA A 38 2.06 2.95 -15.63
N GLU A 39 1.97 1.78 -15.00
CA GLU A 39 0.82 0.88 -15.19
C GLU A 39 -0.49 1.50 -14.65
N ALA A 40 -0.43 2.13 -13.47
CA ALA A 40 -1.62 2.73 -12.85
C ALA A 40 -2.20 3.86 -13.70
N THR A 41 -1.35 4.65 -14.37
CA THR A 41 -1.80 5.73 -15.29
C THR A 41 -2.64 5.18 -16.45
N ALA A 42 -2.41 3.94 -16.90
CA ALA A 42 -3.21 3.31 -17.95
C ALA A 42 -4.60 2.87 -17.44
N LEU A 43 -4.72 2.56 -16.15
CA LEU A 43 -5.93 2.01 -15.52
C LEU A 43 -6.78 3.07 -14.80
N GLU A 44 -6.18 4.18 -14.36
CA GLU A 44 -6.82 5.18 -13.49
C GLU A 44 -8.10 5.78 -14.08
N ARG A 45 -8.16 5.91 -15.41
CA ARG A 45 -9.30 6.51 -16.10
C ARG A 45 -10.57 5.66 -16.03
N VAL A 46 -10.41 4.36 -15.82
CA VAL A 46 -11.51 3.38 -15.80
C VAL A 46 -11.87 3.01 -14.37
N PHE A 47 -10.87 2.80 -13.50
CA PHE A 47 -11.08 2.23 -12.18
C PHE A 47 -10.83 3.22 -11.03
N GLY A 48 -10.38 4.43 -11.32
CA GLY A 48 -9.94 5.39 -10.32
C GLY A 48 -8.48 5.18 -9.92
N TYR A 49 -7.87 6.27 -9.43
CA TYR A 49 -6.42 6.34 -9.20
C TYR A 49 -5.90 5.34 -8.16
N PHE A 50 -6.56 5.23 -7.00
CA PHE A 50 -6.08 4.38 -5.91
C PHE A 50 -6.24 2.89 -6.22
N ASP A 51 -7.35 2.48 -6.83
CA ASP A 51 -7.56 1.08 -7.21
C ASP A 51 -6.60 0.67 -8.33
N ALA A 52 -6.33 1.57 -9.28
CA ALA A 52 -5.28 1.37 -10.28
C ALA A 52 -3.90 1.18 -9.63
N LEU A 53 -3.53 2.00 -8.64
CA LEU A 53 -2.27 1.83 -7.91
C LEU A 53 -2.19 0.49 -7.19
N ILE A 54 -3.24 0.11 -6.46
CA ILE A 54 -3.30 -1.16 -5.72
C ILE A 54 -3.19 -2.33 -6.70
N ALA A 55 -3.93 -2.29 -7.80
CA ALA A 55 -3.94 -3.33 -8.82
C ALA A 55 -2.59 -3.49 -9.52
N SER A 56 -1.98 -2.38 -9.95
CA SER A 56 -0.65 -2.37 -10.58
C SER A 56 0.44 -2.85 -9.62
N THR A 57 0.39 -2.42 -8.37
CA THR A 57 1.30 -2.91 -7.32
C THR A 57 1.16 -4.42 -7.15
N ALA A 58 -0.07 -4.90 -6.98
CA ALA A 58 -0.33 -6.33 -6.79
C ALA A 58 0.15 -7.17 -7.98
N ARG A 59 -0.11 -6.72 -9.22
CA ARG A 59 0.32 -7.41 -10.43
C ARG A 59 1.84 -7.52 -10.56
N LEU A 60 2.54 -6.40 -10.40
CA LEU A 60 4.00 -6.37 -10.55
C LEU A 60 4.71 -7.20 -9.47
N HIS A 61 4.12 -7.28 -8.28
CA HIS A 61 4.64 -8.07 -7.17
C HIS A 61 4.06 -9.50 -7.08
N ARG A 62 3.19 -9.91 -8.02
CA ARG A 62 2.49 -11.21 -8.02
C ARG A 62 1.73 -11.48 -6.71
N ALA A 63 1.19 -10.43 -6.11
CA ALA A 63 0.40 -10.50 -4.90
C ALA A 63 -1.10 -10.64 -5.20
N SER A 64 -1.83 -11.23 -4.27
CA SER A 64 -3.30 -11.19 -4.25
C SER A 64 -3.77 -9.91 -3.57
N VAL A 65 -4.95 -9.40 -3.95
CA VAL A 65 -5.63 -8.33 -3.23
C VAL A 65 -6.76 -8.93 -2.38
N VAL A 66 -6.73 -8.68 -1.08
CA VAL A 66 -7.85 -9.02 -0.18
C VAL A 66 -8.86 -7.88 -0.23
N SER A 67 -9.98 -8.08 -0.93
CA SER A 67 -11.00 -7.04 -1.10
C SER A 67 -12.34 -7.66 -1.45
N LYS A 68 -13.43 -6.97 -1.07
CA LYS A 68 -14.78 -7.28 -1.54
C LYS A 68 -15.11 -6.63 -2.88
N ASP A 69 -14.26 -5.73 -3.37
CA ASP A 69 -14.45 -5.07 -4.64
C ASP A 69 -14.01 -5.96 -5.79
N THR A 70 -14.98 -6.39 -6.61
CA THR A 70 -14.73 -7.27 -7.74
C THR A 70 -14.08 -6.56 -8.93
N ALA A 71 -14.01 -5.21 -8.93
CA ALA A 71 -13.35 -4.44 -9.98
C ALA A 71 -11.88 -4.83 -10.17
N PHE A 72 -11.20 -5.26 -9.11
CA PHE A 72 -9.82 -5.76 -9.18
C PHE A 72 -9.65 -6.98 -10.11
N THR A 73 -10.68 -7.80 -10.28
CA THR A 73 -10.64 -8.92 -11.24
C THR A 73 -10.55 -8.42 -12.68
N GLN A 74 -11.22 -7.31 -13.00
CA GLN A 74 -11.21 -6.70 -14.33
C GLN A 74 -9.85 -6.06 -14.64
N MET A 75 -9.09 -5.71 -13.61
CA MET A 75 -7.71 -5.22 -13.72
C MET A 75 -6.67 -6.36 -13.84
N GLY A 76 -7.10 -7.62 -13.82
CA GLY A 76 -6.24 -8.79 -13.94
C GLY A 76 -5.55 -9.20 -12.63
N VAL A 77 -6.10 -8.80 -11.49
CA VAL A 77 -5.57 -9.12 -10.16
C VAL A 77 -6.31 -10.32 -9.57
N LYS A 78 -5.58 -11.22 -8.91
CA LYS A 78 -6.18 -12.29 -8.12
C LYS A 78 -6.77 -11.71 -6.83
N ILE A 79 -8.05 -11.96 -6.58
CA ILE A 79 -8.74 -11.53 -5.36
C ILE A 79 -8.84 -12.69 -4.36
N GLU A 80 -8.67 -12.37 -3.09
CA GLU A 80 -9.00 -13.22 -1.94
C GLU A 80 -10.08 -12.53 -1.09
N TRP A 81 -11.00 -13.32 -0.52
CA TRP A 81 -12.23 -12.85 0.14
C TRP A 81 -12.14 -12.98 1.66
#